data_AF-A0A165I9Q5-F1
#
_entry.id   AF-A0A165I9Q5-F1
#
_cell.length_a   1.000
_cell.length_b   1.000
_cell.length_c   1.000
_cell.angle_alpha   90.00
_cell.angle_beta   90.00
_cell.angle_gamma   90.00
#
_symmetry.space_group_name_H-M   'P 1'
#
loop_
_entity.id
_entity.type
_entity.pdbx_description
1 polymer ?
#
loop_
_entity_poly.entity_id
_entity_poly.type
_entity_poly.pdbx_seq_one_letter_code
_entity_poly.pdbx_strand_id
1 'polypeptide(L)'
;MSISTIARGTGTVPVYQTQASLHELVTRIVSCQLIHSLPEADRGLFKGAIDSGSEEDDYVIATEETIFHPQGGGQPSDIGYMKPAVPTSQLESLDEMRTPEQHGQDQANTLERKYQEDPHRQDEKAENNKQGSSIFNVKLVRKSTTAPQIIYHFGRFSSSSQDAKGGRPNDQGPPNEQVQPTWQKGASVMQTIDSATRNYHSRYHTGGHILGLAVRQLQDQIGQPVSEIKANHAPGMAFVEFRGLIAGEHKAAIQERVSELVQRSLAVNVELWDEEQAKARCAALPEGFKLPIDGDGKVQVRVVDVDGVGAYPCGGTHLPTTRDIGGVVVRKISRSKGVSKVSYEITDV
;
A
#
# COMPACT_ATOMS: atom_id res chain seq x y z
N MET A 1 9.80 -20.69 -12.92
CA MET A 1 8.36 -20.79 -13.28
C MET A 1 7.92 -19.43 -13.77
N SER A 2 7.29 -19.39 -14.95
CA SER A 2 7.03 -18.15 -15.69
C SER A 2 5.96 -17.30 -14.99
N ILE A 3 6.23 -16.01 -14.85
CA ILE A 3 5.28 -15.00 -14.34
C ILE A 3 4.06 -15.02 -15.26
N SER A 4 2.93 -15.47 -14.73
CA SER A 4 1.64 -15.38 -15.41
C SER A 4 1.37 -13.91 -15.70
N THR A 5 1.27 -13.59 -16.99
CA THR A 5 0.92 -12.26 -17.48
C THR A 5 -0.55 -12.04 -17.18
N ILE A 6 -0.85 -11.44 -16.03
CA ILE A 6 -2.17 -10.88 -15.75
C ILE A 6 -2.48 -9.90 -16.88
N ALA A 7 -3.65 -10.05 -17.51
CA ALA A 7 -4.10 -9.24 -18.62
C ALA A 7 -3.88 -7.75 -18.34
N ARG A 8 -2.92 -7.13 -19.05
CA ARG A 8 -2.71 -5.68 -19.03
C ARG A 8 -3.97 -5.03 -19.59
N GLY A 9 -4.70 -4.23 -18.80
CA GLY A 9 -5.60 -3.23 -19.36
C GLY A 9 -6.93 -2.91 -18.68
N THR A 10 -7.36 -3.55 -17.58
CA THR A 10 -8.69 -3.25 -16.98
C THR A 10 -8.68 -2.76 -15.54
N GLY A 11 -7.59 -2.92 -14.78
CA GLY A 11 -7.48 -2.50 -13.38
C GLY A 11 -6.04 -2.30 -12.89
N THR A 12 -5.89 -1.76 -11.68
CA THR A 12 -4.60 -1.57 -11.02
C THR A 12 -4.09 -2.90 -10.43
N VAL A 13 -2.87 -3.30 -10.78
CA VAL A 13 -2.21 -4.48 -10.22
C VAL A 13 -1.74 -4.18 -8.78
N PRO A 14 -2.24 -4.89 -7.75
CA PRO A 14 -1.91 -4.63 -6.36
C PRO A 14 -0.59 -5.34 -5.95
N VAL A 15 0.56 -4.78 -6.33
CA VAL A 15 1.89 -5.36 -6.08
C VAL A 15 2.15 -5.63 -4.60
N TYR A 16 1.58 -4.83 -3.69
CA TYR A 16 1.67 -5.05 -2.23
C TYR A 16 1.13 -6.42 -1.77
N GLN A 17 0.29 -7.09 -2.56
CA GLN A 17 -0.26 -8.40 -2.21
C GLN A 17 0.71 -9.55 -2.44
N THR A 18 1.65 -9.40 -3.37
CA THR A 18 2.63 -10.42 -3.77
C THR A 18 4.06 -10.07 -3.36
N GLN A 19 4.37 -8.79 -3.19
CA GLN A 19 5.69 -8.28 -2.78
C GLN A 19 5.55 -7.30 -1.60
N ALA A 20 5.13 -7.82 -0.44
CA ALA A 20 4.80 -7.00 0.72
C ALA A 20 5.99 -6.17 1.29
N SER A 21 7.23 -6.62 1.05
CA SER A 21 8.47 -5.94 1.47
C SER A 21 8.97 -4.89 0.48
N LEU A 22 8.33 -4.74 -0.68
CA LEU A 22 8.72 -3.75 -1.67
C LEU A 22 8.26 -2.35 -1.21
N HIS A 23 9.20 -1.41 -1.10
CA HIS A 23 8.92 -0.05 -0.64
C HIS A 23 8.99 1.01 -1.74
N GLU A 24 9.57 0.67 -2.90
CA GLU A 24 9.63 1.52 -4.09
C GLU A 24 9.20 0.76 -5.33
N LEU A 25 8.44 1.41 -6.22
CA LEU A 25 7.96 0.82 -7.47
C LEU A 25 7.91 1.87 -8.58
N VAL A 26 8.53 1.58 -9.71
CA VAL A 26 8.31 2.36 -10.94
C VAL A 26 7.07 1.83 -11.67
N THR A 27 6.12 2.71 -11.95
CA THR A 27 4.84 2.39 -12.60
C THR A 27 4.42 3.52 -13.54
N ARG A 28 3.31 3.34 -14.27
CA ARG A 28 2.75 4.37 -15.15
C ARG A 28 1.42 4.90 -14.64
N ILE A 29 1.21 6.20 -14.85
CA ILE A 29 -0.05 6.87 -14.53
C ILE A 29 -1.14 6.42 -15.51
N VAL A 30 -2.30 6.04 -14.97
CA VAL A 30 -3.53 5.77 -15.72
C VAL A 30 -4.41 7.01 -15.77
N SER A 31 -4.53 7.72 -14.65
CA SER A 31 -5.23 9.00 -14.56
C SER A 31 -4.64 9.88 -13.45
N CYS A 32 -4.73 11.19 -13.63
CA CYS A 32 -4.42 12.21 -12.64
C CYS A 32 -5.45 13.32 -12.83
N GLN A 33 -6.28 13.54 -11.82
CA GLN A 33 -7.41 14.47 -11.91
C GLN A 33 -7.71 15.08 -10.55
N LEU A 34 -8.31 16.27 -10.55
CA LEU A 34 -8.84 16.88 -9.34
C LEU A 34 -9.97 16.02 -8.76
N ILE A 35 -10.09 16.01 -7.44
CA ILE A 35 -11.08 15.20 -6.73
C ILE A 35 -12.52 15.51 -7.18
N HIS A 36 -12.84 16.77 -7.46
CA HIS A 36 -14.18 17.18 -7.89
C HIS A 36 -14.56 16.63 -9.28
N SER A 37 -13.57 16.19 -10.07
CA SER A 37 -13.78 15.57 -11.39
C SER A 37 -14.13 14.09 -11.31
N LEU A 38 -14.05 13.47 -10.12
CA LEU A 38 -14.46 12.08 -9.92
C LEU A 38 -15.99 11.91 -9.95
N PRO A 39 -16.49 10.71 -10.31
CA PRO A 39 -17.89 10.34 -10.09
C PRO A 39 -18.32 10.59 -8.64
N GLU A 40 -19.57 11.01 -8.43
CA GLU A 40 -20.09 11.33 -7.08
C GLU A 40 -19.92 10.19 -6.07
N ALA A 41 -20.15 8.94 -6.50
CA ALA A 41 -19.96 7.76 -5.66
C ALA A 41 -18.50 7.57 -5.19
N ASP A 42 -17.52 8.05 -5.97
CA ASP A 42 -16.10 7.95 -5.64
C ASP A 42 -15.63 9.16 -4.82
N ARG A 43 -16.19 10.36 -5.03
CA ARG A 43 -15.90 11.56 -4.21
C ARG A 43 -16.18 11.30 -2.73
N GLY A 44 -17.22 10.52 -2.43
CA GLY A 44 -17.59 10.12 -1.07
C GLY A 44 -16.49 9.41 -0.27
N LEU A 45 -15.54 8.76 -0.96
CA LEU A 45 -14.45 8.00 -0.33
C LEU A 45 -13.45 8.86 0.43
N PHE A 46 -13.39 10.16 0.12
CA PHE A 46 -12.34 11.09 0.58
C PHE A 46 -12.87 12.21 1.48
N LYS A 47 -14.18 12.25 1.78
CA LYS A 47 -14.81 13.35 2.55
C LYS A 47 -14.14 13.69 3.89
N GLY A 48 -13.54 12.70 4.56
CA GLY A 48 -12.83 12.92 5.84
C GLY A 48 -11.35 13.29 5.70
N ALA A 49 -10.81 13.32 4.47
CA ALA A 49 -9.41 13.64 4.17
C ALA A 49 -9.25 14.99 3.45
N ILE A 50 -10.36 15.59 3.04
CA ILE A 50 -10.41 16.95 2.47
C ILE A 50 -10.39 17.92 3.65
N ASP A 51 -9.42 18.83 3.66
CA ASP A 51 -9.40 19.91 4.65
C ASP A 51 -10.43 20.97 4.24
N SER A 52 -11.18 21.50 5.21
CA SER A 52 -12.19 22.53 4.94
C SER A 52 -11.56 23.76 4.28
N GLY A 53 -11.82 23.95 2.97
CA GLY A 53 -11.36 25.10 2.19
C GLY A 53 -10.17 24.87 1.25
N SER A 54 -9.73 23.62 1.02
CA SER A 54 -8.57 23.32 0.15
C SER A 54 -8.86 22.33 -0.99
N GLU A 55 -10.10 22.21 -1.45
CA GLU A 55 -10.49 21.26 -2.51
C GLU A 55 -9.82 21.54 -3.86
N GLU A 56 -9.37 22.78 -4.09
CA GLU A 56 -8.76 23.22 -5.36
C GLU A 56 -7.40 22.58 -5.65
N ASP A 57 -6.73 22.04 -4.62
CA ASP A 57 -5.39 21.43 -4.72
C ASP A 57 -5.39 19.91 -4.46
N ASP A 58 -6.58 19.31 -4.31
CA ASP A 58 -6.73 17.89 -3.99
C ASP A 58 -6.86 17.04 -5.26
N TYR A 59 -5.87 16.16 -5.49
CA TYR A 59 -5.84 15.27 -6.66
C TYR A 59 -6.03 13.82 -6.28
N VAL A 60 -6.49 13.06 -7.27
CA VAL A 60 -6.57 11.61 -7.24
C VAL A 60 -5.82 11.05 -8.44
N ILE A 61 -4.87 10.15 -8.15
CA ILE A 61 -4.04 9.46 -9.14
C ILE A 61 -4.34 7.96 -9.15
N ALA A 62 -4.52 7.37 -10.32
CA ALA A 62 -4.52 5.92 -10.52
C ALA A 62 -3.30 5.50 -11.34
N THR A 63 -2.75 4.32 -11.07
CA THR A 63 -1.56 3.76 -11.74
C THR A 63 -1.84 2.36 -12.28
N GLU A 64 -1.03 1.88 -13.22
CA GLU A 64 -1.10 0.52 -13.78
C GLU A 64 -0.88 -0.53 -12.69
N GLU A 65 0.11 -0.28 -11.84
CA GLU A 65 0.52 -1.11 -10.72
C GLU A 65 0.69 -0.24 -9.47
N THR A 66 0.48 -0.78 -8.28
CA THR A 66 0.73 -0.04 -7.04
C THR A 66 1.29 -0.89 -5.90
N ILE A 67 2.29 -0.35 -5.21
CA ILE A 67 2.76 -0.86 -3.91
C ILE A 67 1.99 -0.27 -2.72
N PHE A 68 1.11 0.70 -2.92
CA PHE A 68 0.28 1.23 -1.83
C PHE A 68 -0.90 0.32 -1.53
N HIS A 69 -1.08 -0.05 -0.27
CA HIS A 69 -2.24 -0.75 0.25
C HIS A 69 -3.41 0.24 0.37
N PRO A 70 -4.54 0.02 -0.32
CA PRO A 70 -5.77 0.76 -0.12
C PRO A 70 -6.42 0.36 1.21
N GLN A 71 -7.02 1.30 1.92
CA GLN A 71 -7.75 0.98 3.15
C GLN A 71 -8.85 -0.06 2.87
N GLY A 72 -8.91 -1.08 3.72
CA GLY A 72 -9.82 -2.22 3.57
C GLY A 72 -9.53 -3.29 4.61
N GLY A 73 -10.48 -4.21 4.83
CA GLY A 73 -10.31 -5.30 5.80
C GLY A 73 -10.05 -4.84 7.25
N GLY A 74 -10.41 -3.61 7.60
CA GLY A 74 -10.10 -3.00 8.89
C GLY A 74 -8.71 -2.36 8.99
N GLN A 75 -7.82 -2.57 8.01
CA GLN A 75 -6.48 -1.97 7.98
C GLN A 75 -6.53 -0.57 7.34
N PRO A 76 -5.88 0.46 7.94
CA PRO A 76 -5.68 1.76 7.31
C PRO A 76 -4.92 1.66 5.97
N SER A 77 -5.05 2.67 5.11
CA SER A 77 -4.23 2.74 3.90
C SER A 77 -2.78 3.10 4.23
N ASP A 78 -1.89 2.90 3.27
CA ASP A 78 -0.58 3.54 3.35
C ASP A 78 -0.63 5.02 3.02
N ILE A 79 0.51 5.65 3.33
CA ILE A 79 0.90 7.00 2.96
C ILE A 79 2.30 6.94 2.33
N GLY A 80 2.72 8.02 1.70
CA GLY A 80 4.01 8.11 1.05
C GLY A 80 4.01 9.18 -0.02
N TYR A 81 4.79 8.98 -1.07
CA TYR A 81 4.84 9.92 -2.18
C TYR A 81 5.09 9.25 -3.52
N MET A 82 4.85 10.01 -4.58
CA MET A 82 5.25 9.68 -5.94
C MET A 82 6.12 10.82 -6.48
N LYS A 83 7.10 10.50 -7.32
CA LYS A 83 7.87 11.48 -8.08
C LYS A 83 8.05 11.01 -9.52
N PRO A 84 8.37 11.90 -10.49
CA PRO A 84 8.68 11.48 -11.85
C PRO A 84 9.82 10.44 -11.83
N ALA A 85 9.64 9.32 -12.52
CA ALA A 85 10.72 8.38 -12.72
C ALA A 85 11.58 8.87 -13.88
N VAL A 86 12.91 8.88 -13.70
CA VAL A 86 13.83 9.07 -14.83
C VAL A 86 13.61 7.88 -15.77
N PRO A 87 13.40 8.09 -17.09
CA PRO A 87 13.24 6.98 -18.03
C PRO A 87 14.43 6.03 -17.89
N THR A 88 14.19 4.73 -17.84
CA THR A 88 15.24 3.69 -17.72
C THR A 88 16.32 3.86 -18.80
N SER A 89 15.97 4.39 -19.98
CA SER A 89 16.90 4.70 -21.07
C SER A 89 17.96 5.78 -20.75
N GLN A 90 17.81 6.54 -19.67
CA GLN A 90 18.81 7.51 -19.19
C GLN A 90 19.62 7.02 -17.99
N LEU A 91 19.22 5.90 -17.36
CA LEU A 91 20.02 5.26 -16.30
C LEU A 91 21.13 4.38 -16.90
N GLU A 92 20.88 3.74 -18.05
CA GLU A 92 21.88 2.95 -18.77
C GLU A 92 23.08 3.81 -19.25
N SER A 93 22.90 5.11 -19.48
CA SER A 93 24.01 6.01 -19.87
C SER A 93 24.85 6.55 -18.71
N LEU A 94 24.43 6.32 -17.46
CA LEU A 94 25.16 6.73 -16.26
C LEU A 94 26.07 5.62 -15.70
N ASP A 95 25.71 4.35 -15.91
CA ASP A 95 26.53 3.20 -15.49
C ASP A 95 27.72 2.93 -16.43
N GLU A 96 27.65 3.35 -17.70
CA GLU A 96 28.80 3.26 -18.63
C GLU A 96 29.95 4.25 -18.31
N MET A 97 29.74 5.20 -17.39
CA MET A 97 30.77 6.16 -16.95
C MET A 97 31.44 5.82 -15.60
N ARG A 98 31.12 4.67 -14.99
CA ARG A 98 31.73 4.24 -13.72
C ARG A 98 32.30 2.82 -13.77
N THR A 99 33.42 2.65 -14.46
CA THR A 99 34.43 1.63 -14.11
C THR A 99 35.85 2.17 -14.33
N PRO A 100 36.77 2.01 -13.35
CA PRO A 100 38.21 2.11 -13.58
C PRO A 100 38.89 0.75 -13.39
N GLU A 101 39.58 0.21 -14.40
CA GLU A 101 40.69 -0.76 -14.29
C GLU A 101 41.21 -1.07 -15.72
N GLN A 102 42.39 -0.58 -16.13
CA GLN A 102 43.73 -1.17 -15.97
C GLN A 102 43.93 -2.57 -16.56
N HIS A 103 44.46 -2.65 -17.80
CA HIS A 103 45.63 -3.48 -18.17
C HIS A 103 46.04 -3.24 -19.65
N GLY A 104 47.35 -3.18 -19.91
CA GLY A 104 47.95 -3.54 -21.20
C GLY A 104 48.59 -2.41 -22.02
N GLN A 105 49.92 -2.49 -22.18
CA GLN A 105 50.80 -1.55 -22.86
C GLN A 105 50.77 -1.65 -24.40
N ASP A 106 51.36 -0.61 -25.00
CA ASP A 106 51.99 -0.53 -26.34
C ASP A 106 51.09 -0.38 -27.57
N GLN A 107 51.02 0.85 -28.11
CA GLN A 107 51.84 1.27 -29.26
C GLN A 107 51.56 2.73 -29.65
N ALA A 108 52.63 3.50 -29.82
CA ALA A 108 52.61 4.85 -30.37
C ALA A 108 52.45 4.82 -31.90
N ASN A 109 51.54 5.62 -32.47
CA ASN A 109 51.89 6.69 -33.42
C ASN A 109 50.67 7.47 -33.95
N THR A 110 50.84 8.79 -33.97
CA THR A 110 50.40 9.79 -34.98
C THR A 110 48.95 9.74 -35.51
N LEU A 111 48.16 10.79 -35.22
CA LEU A 111 47.77 11.83 -36.18
C LEU A 111 46.68 12.74 -35.58
N GLU A 112 47.07 13.99 -35.32
CA GLU A 112 46.15 15.12 -35.22
C GLU A 112 45.30 15.22 -36.49
N ARG A 113 43.99 15.45 -36.35
CA ARG A 113 43.20 16.34 -37.22
C ARG A 113 41.78 16.55 -36.69
N LYS A 114 41.55 17.79 -36.28
CA LYS A 114 40.40 18.66 -36.60
C LYS A 114 39.00 18.05 -36.57
N TYR A 115 38.20 18.46 -35.58
CA TYR A 115 36.76 18.65 -35.77
C TYR A 115 36.41 20.12 -35.56
N GLN A 116 35.95 20.73 -36.64
CA GLN A 116 35.27 22.02 -36.68
C GLN A 116 33.82 21.81 -36.26
N GLU A 117 33.31 22.72 -35.45
CA GLU A 117 31.91 22.83 -35.05
C GLU A 117 31.03 23.16 -36.28
N ASP A 118 29.90 22.46 -36.41
CA ASP A 118 28.82 22.78 -37.36
C ASP A 118 27.58 23.24 -36.57
N PRO A 119 27.17 24.53 -36.66
CA PRO A 119 26.22 25.16 -35.75
C PRO A 119 24.76 25.17 -36.26
N HIS A 120 24.28 24.10 -36.90
CA HIS A 120 22.89 24.04 -37.40
C HIS A 120 22.18 22.73 -37.09
N ARG A 121 21.75 22.57 -35.83
CA ARG A 121 20.65 21.65 -35.45
C ARG A 121 20.06 22.01 -34.08
N GLN A 122 19.69 23.27 -33.92
CA GLN A 122 18.74 23.70 -32.89
C GLN A 122 17.41 23.96 -33.61
N ASP A 123 16.30 23.75 -32.91
CA ASP A 123 14.90 23.84 -33.38
C ASP A 123 14.25 22.50 -33.76
N GLU A 124 14.19 21.55 -32.81
CA GLU A 124 13.12 20.53 -32.77
C GLU A 124 13.07 19.69 -31.46
N LYS A 125 13.93 19.94 -30.46
CA LYS A 125 13.97 19.18 -29.19
C LYS A 125 13.49 19.94 -27.94
N ALA A 126 12.84 21.09 -28.09
CA ALA A 126 12.54 21.97 -26.94
C ALA A 126 11.11 21.86 -26.37
N GLU A 127 10.23 21.00 -26.89
CA GLU A 127 8.83 20.92 -26.40
C GLU A 127 8.53 19.84 -25.37
N ASN A 128 9.47 18.94 -25.04
CA ASN A 128 9.18 17.78 -24.17
C ASN A 128 9.73 17.86 -22.74
N ASN A 129 10.14 19.03 -22.25
CA ASN A 129 10.82 19.15 -20.95
C ASN A 129 10.25 20.24 -20.02
N LYS A 130 8.91 20.23 -19.84
CA LYS A 130 8.23 20.96 -18.74
C LYS A 130 7.43 20.02 -17.83
N GLN A 131 7.90 18.78 -17.64
CA GLN A 131 7.40 17.97 -16.53
C GLN A 131 8.09 18.51 -15.26
N GLY A 132 7.44 19.46 -14.58
CA GLY A 132 7.96 20.02 -13.33
C GLY A 132 8.32 18.91 -12.34
N SER A 133 9.40 19.11 -11.59
CA SER A 133 9.88 18.25 -10.49
C SER A 133 8.91 18.25 -9.29
N SER A 134 7.60 18.13 -9.54
CA SER A 134 6.59 18.11 -8.50
C SER A 134 6.57 16.73 -7.83
N ILE A 135 6.57 16.71 -6.51
CA ILE A 135 6.37 15.49 -5.71
C ILE A 135 4.89 15.43 -5.35
N PHE A 136 4.25 14.29 -5.58
CA PHE A 136 2.86 14.05 -5.17
C PHE A 136 2.83 13.30 -3.84
N ASN A 137 2.34 13.93 -2.77
CA ASN A 137 2.25 13.31 -1.45
C ASN A 137 0.94 12.55 -1.32
N VAL A 138 1.02 11.23 -1.19
CA VAL A 138 -0.12 10.34 -1.03
C VAL A 138 -0.53 10.33 0.45
N LYS A 139 -1.74 10.81 0.72
CA LYS A 139 -2.33 10.87 2.07
C LYS A 139 -3.33 9.76 2.36
N LEU A 140 -3.99 9.24 1.32
CA LEU A 140 -5.03 8.23 1.48
C LEU A 140 -5.13 7.36 0.22
N VAL A 141 -5.32 6.06 0.40
CA VAL A 141 -5.49 5.13 -0.72
C VAL A 141 -6.80 4.37 -0.58
N ARG A 142 -7.56 4.28 -1.68
CA ARG A 142 -8.91 3.72 -1.73
C ARG A 142 -9.13 2.93 -3.01
N LYS A 143 -9.96 1.90 -2.96
CA LYS A 143 -10.52 1.29 -4.19
C LYS A 143 -11.71 2.12 -4.64
N SER A 144 -11.89 2.30 -5.95
CA SER A 144 -13.08 2.97 -6.50
C SER A 144 -14.35 2.18 -6.12
N THR A 145 -15.43 2.91 -5.85
CA THR A 145 -16.77 2.34 -5.63
C THR A 145 -17.38 1.89 -6.96
N THR A 146 -17.13 2.65 -8.03
CA THR A 146 -17.72 2.41 -9.35
C THR A 146 -16.93 1.41 -10.20
N ALA A 147 -15.62 1.30 -9.98
CA ALA A 147 -14.72 0.37 -10.64
C ALA A 147 -13.74 -0.26 -9.63
N PRO A 148 -14.15 -1.26 -8.83
CA PRO A 148 -13.36 -1.79 -7.70
C PRO A 148 -11.95 -2.31 -8.01
N GLN A 149 -11.65 -2.55 -9.30
CA GLN A 149 -10.34 -2.89 -9.79
C GLN A 149 -9.37 -1.69 -9.88
N ILE A 150 -9.86 -0.46 -9.77
CA ILE A 150 -9.05 0.76 -9.77
C ILE A 150 -8.70 1.14 -8.34
N ILE A 151 -7.40 1.41 -8.10
CA ILE A 151 -6.88 1.92 -6.84
C ILE A 151 -6.51 3.40 -7.02
N TYR A 152 -7.16 4.24 -6.22
CA TYR A 152 -6.96 5.68 -6.15
C TYR A 152 -5.98 6.05 -5.04
N HIS A 153 -5.05 6.95 -5.38
CA HIS A 153 -4.12 7.59 -4.48
C HIS A 153 -4.51 9.07 -4.37
N PHE A 154 -5.06 9.45 -3.23
CA PHE A 154 -5.48 10.80 -2.92
C PHE A 154 -4.36 11.57 -2.23
N GLY A 155 -4.15 12.83 -2.61
CA GLY A 155 -3.01 13.60 -2.17
C GLY A 155 -2.91 14.99 -2.77
N ARG A 156 -1.77 15.65 -2.52
CA ARG A 156 -1.45 16.98 -3.06
C ARG A 156 -0.03 17.02 -3.59
N PHE A 157 0.20 17.86 -4.59
CA PHE A 157 1.55 18.17 -5.04
C PHE A 157 2.24 19.15 -4.09
N SER A 158 3.51 18.90 -3.77
CA SER A 158 4.38 19.90 -3.16
C SER A 158 4.88 20.86 -4.25
N SER A 159 4.68 22.16 -4.06
CA SER A 159 5.36 23.19 -4.85
C SER A 159 6.83 23.26 -4.40
N SER A 160 7.77 23.30 -5.35
CA SER A 160 9.22 23.35 -5.07
C SER A 160 9.69 24.73 -4.57
N SER A 161 8.84 25.49 -3.88
CA SER A 161 9.12 26.86 -3.49
C SER A 161 8.49 27.21 -2.15
N GLN A 162 9.03 26.70 -1.04
CA GLN A 162 8.80 27.34 0.27
C GLN A 162 9.86 27.15 1.37
N ASP A 163 10.96 26.41 1.13
CA ASP A 163 12.01 26.22 2.15
C ASP A 163 13.39 26.76 1.72
N ALA A 164 13.43 27.89 1.02
CA ALA A 164 14.69 28.58 0.71
C ALA A 164 14.62 30.09 1.03
N LYS A 165 15.16 30.41 2.22
CA LYS A 165 15.71 31.70 2.67
C LYS A 165 14.72 32.79 3.11
N GLY A 166 14.91 33.22 4.36
CA GLY A 166 14.47 34.51 4.87
C GLY A 166 14.96 35.65 3.96
N GLY A 167 14.00 36.33 3.33
CA GLY A 167 14.16 37.54 2.54
C GLY A 167 13.10 38.56 2.98
N ARG A 168 13.48 39.84 2.96
CA ARG A 168 12.77 40.98 3.57
C ARG A 168 11.33 41.18 3.02
N PRO A 169 10.42 41.77 3.81
CA PRO A 169 9.05 42.07 3.37
C PRO A 169 9.04 43.37 2.57
N ASN A 170 8.80 43.25 1.26
CA ASN A 170 8.09 44.19 0.37
C ASN A 170 8.66 44.12 -1.04
N ASP A 171 8.16 43.19 -1.83
CA ASP A 171 8.01 43.40 -3.26
C ASP A 171 6.78 42.59 -3.72
N GLN A 172 5.70 43.28 -4.08
CA GLN A 172 4.50 42.64 -4.64
C GLN A 172 4.76 42.39 -6.13
N GLY A 173 5.46 41.28 -6.41
CA GLY A 173 5.47 40.69 -7.75
C GLY A 173 4.07 40.23 -8.16
N PRO A 174 3.82 40.03 -9.47
CA PRO A 174 2.52 39.58 -9.98
C PRO A 174 2.11 38.24 -9.32
N PRO A 175 0.81 37.89 -9.30
CA PRO A 175 0.35 36.64 -8.69
C PRO A 175 1.16 35.49 -9.28
N ASN A 176 1.88 34.78 -8.42
CA ASN A 176 2.64 33.61 -8.79
C ASN A 176 1.64 32.59 -9.34
N GLU A 177 1.53 32.49 -10.67
CA GLU A 177 0.68 31.54 -11.35
C GLU A 177 1.16 30.15 -10.92
N GLN A 178 0.45 29.52 -9.99
CA GLN A 178 0.76 28.19 -9.52
C GLN A 178 0.60 27.26 -10.72
N VAL A 179 1.73 26.91 -11.35
CA VAL A 179 1.76 25.95 -12.44
C VAL A 179 1.29 24.62 -11.87
N GLN A 180 0.01 24.30 -12.05
CA GLN A 180 -0.56 23.04 -11.63
C GLN A 180 0.18 21.92 -12.36
N PRO A 181 0.90 21.03 -11.64
CA PRO A 181 1.66 19.98 -12.29
C PRO A 181 0.70 19.01 -12.96
N THR A 182 0.62 19.07 -14.29
CA THR A 182 -0.23 18.17 -15.06
C THR A 182 0.54 16.89 -15.35
N TRP A 183 0.61 16.00 -14.37
CA TRP A 183 1.03 14.62 -14.65
C TRP A 183 0.02 13.97 -15.60
N GLN A 184 0.50 13.43 -16.72
CA GLN A 184 -0.36 12.89 -17.77
C GLN A 184 -0.40 11.37 -17.76
N LYS A 185 -1.47 10.80 -18.33
CA LYS A 185 -1.58 9.36 -18.58
C LYS A 185 -0.36 8.86 -19.35
N GLY A 186 0.19 7.72 -18.93
CA GLY A 186 1.37 7.10 -19.52
C GLY A 186 2.70 7.59 -18.94
N ALA A 187 2.72 8.72 -18.20
CA ALA A 187 3.94 9.19 -17.54
C ALA A 187 4.45 8.17 -16.52
N SER A 188 5.77 7.98 -16.48
CA SER A 188 6.42 7.07 -15.53
C SER A 188 6.66 7.79 -14.20
N VAL A 189 6.28 7.13 -13.11
CA VAL A 189 6.44 7.64 -11.74
C VAL A 189 7.05 6.58 -10.85
N MET A 190 7.89 6.99 -9.92
CA MET A 190 8.35 6.15 -8.83
C MET A 190 7.46 6.40 -7.61
N GLN A 191 6.80 5.35 -7.17
CA GLN A 191 6.09 5.26 -5.90
C GLN A 191 7.07 4.94 -4.79
N THR A 192 6.95 5.61 -3.64
CA THR A 192 7.67 5.30 -2.40
C THR A 192 6.68 5.35 -1.24
N ILE A 193 6.50 4.24 -0.52
CA ILE A 193 5.64 4.19 0.67
C ILE A 193 6.42 4.58 1.93
N ASP A 194 5.71 5.09 2.95
CA ASP A 194 6.25 5.15 4.30
C ASP A 194 6.31 3.72 4.89
N SER A 195 7.50 3.12 4.85
CA SER A 195 7.73 1.77 5.34
C SER A 195 7.48 1.60 6.83
N ALA A 196 7.73 2.64 7.64
CA ALA A 196 7.52 2.58 9.08
C ALA A 196 6.02 2.50 9.39
N THR A 197 5.23 3.37 8.75
CA THR A 197 3.77 3.35 8.86
C THR A 197 3.18 2.05 8.32
N ARG A 198 3.64 1.55 7.17
CA ARG A 198 3.24 0.24 6.61
C ARG A 198 3.47 -0.90 7.61
N ASN A 199 4.69 -0.99 8.15
CA ASN A 199 5.04 -2.06 9.09
C ASN A 199 4.20 -1.97 10.36
N TYR A 200 3.97 -0.76 10.87
CA TYR A 200 3.11 -0.53 12.03
C TYR A 200 1.67 -1.02 11.78
N HIS A 201 1.07 -0.71 10.63
CA HIS A 201 -0.25 -1.22 10.26
C HIS A 201 -0.27 -2.75 10.07
N SER A 202 0.77 -3.33 9.47
CA SER A 202 0.91 -4.79 9.33
C SER A 202 1.01 -5.52 10.67
N ARG A 203 1.64 -4.91 11.70
CA ARG A 203 1.64 -5.43 13.08
C ARG A 203 0.21 -5.53 13.62
N TYR A 204 -0.58 -4.47 13.49
CA TYR A 204 -1.96 -4.49 13.95
C TYR A 204 -2.82 -5.50 13.18
N HIS A 205 -2.67 -5.60 11.86
CA HIS A 205 -3.47 -6.53 11.07
C HIS A 205 -3.13 -7.99 11.43
N THR A 206 -1.85 -8.33 11.46
CA THR A 206 -1.39 -9.67 11.86
C THR A 206 -1.82 -9.98 13.30
N GLY A 207 -1.69 -9.04 14.24
CA GLY A 207 -2.18 -9.19 15.62
C GLY A 207 -3.70 -9.41 15.70
N GLY A 208 -4.48 -8.82 14.79
CA GLY A 208 -5.91 -9.07 14.67
C GLY A 208 -6.24 -10.51 14.30
N HIS A 209 -5.49 -11.12 13.36
CA HIS A 209 -5.62 -12.54 13.05
C HIS A 209 -5.24 -13.43 14.23
N ILE A 210 -4.14 -13.12 14.92
CA ILE A 210 -3.72 -13.88 16.10
C ILE A 210 -4.78 -13.82 17.20
N LEU A 211 -5.40 -12.67 17.42
CA LEU A 211 -6.52 -12.53 18.36
C LEU A 211 -7.74 -13.38 17.94
N GLY A 212 -8.11 -13.34 16.65
CA GLY A 212 -9.20 -14.17 16.11
C GLY A 212 -8.96 -15.66 16.32
N LEU A 213 -7.77 -16.14 15.93
CA LEU A 213 -7.36 -17.54 16.08
C LEU A 213 -7.31 -17.97 17.54
N ALA A 214 -6.79 -17.12 18.43
CA ALA A 214 -6.75 -17.39 19.86
C ALA A 214 -8.16 -17.58 20.43
N VAL A 215 -9.12 -16.71 20.07
CA VAL A 215 -10.51 -16.85 20.51
C VAL A 215 -11.14 -18.15 20.00
N ARG A 216 -10.88 -18.52 18.73
CA ARG A 216 -11.36 -19.80 18.19
C ARG A 216 -10.81 -21.02 18.92
N GLN A 217 -9.52 -21.03 19.23
CA GLN A 217 -8.91 -22.13 20.00
C GLN A 217 -9.44 -22.24 21.44
N LEU A 218 -10.07 -21.18 21.95
CA LEU A 218 -10.68 -21.15 23.29
C LEU A 218 -12.20 -21.35 23.25
N GLN A 219 -12.78 -21.74 22.10
CA GLN A 219 -14.24 -21.88 21.96
C GLN A 219 -14.86 -22.84 22.98
N ASP A 220 -14.18 -23.96 23.28
CA ASP A 220 -14.64 -24.91 24.30
C ASP A 220 -14.65 -24.30 25.71
N GLN A 221 -13.65 -23.46 26.04
CA GLN A 221 -13.60 -22.75 27.32
C GLN A 221 -14.64 -21.62 27.40
N ILE A 222 -14.94 -20.98 26.27
CA ILE A 222 -16.01 -19.97 26.16
C ILE A 222 -17.39 -20.63 26.34
N GLY A 223 -17.51 -21.92 26.06
CA GLY A 223 -18.73 -22.71 26.30
C GLY A 223 -19.87 -22.40 25.33
N GLN A 224 -19.61 -21.64 24.26
CA GLN A 224 -20.59 -21.35 23.21
C GLN A 224 -19.92 -21.01 21.87
N PRO A 225 -20.62 -21.21 20.74
CA PRO A 225 -20.10 -20.82 19.44
C PRO A 225 -19.85 -19.32 19.35
N VAL A 226 -18.68 -18.97 18.79
CA VAL A 226 -18.31 -17.61 18.45
C VAL A 226 -17.70 -17.55 17.05
N SER A 227 -18.02 -16.51 16.29
CA SER A 227 -17.48 -16.34 14.93
C SER A 227 -17.27 -14.86 14.58
N GLU A 228 -16.17 -14.55 13.93
CA GLU A 228 -15.78 -13.21 13.53
C GLU A 228 -16.78 -12.62 12.54
N ILE A 229 -17.16 -11.36 12.77
CA ILE A 229 -18.08 -10.60 11.90
C ILE A 229 -17.32 -9.49 11.17
N LYS A 230 -16.53 -8.73 11.92
CA LYS A 230 -15.75 -7.60 11.39
C LYS A 230 -14.59 -7.28 12.32
N ALA A 231 -13.63 -6.53 11.80
CA ALA A 231 -12.52 -6.04 12.58
C ALA A 231 -12.15 -4.60 12.20
N ASN A 232 -11.45 -3.94 13.10
CA ASN A 232 -10.72 -2.71 12.86
C ASN A 232 -9.29 -2.95 13.37
N HIS A 233 -8.30 -2.59 12.55
CA HIS A 233 -6.88 -2.77 12.83
C HIS A 233 -6.15 -1.42 12.85
N ALA A 234 -6.88 -0.30 12.96
CA ALA A 234 -6.30 1.01 13.15
C ALA A 234 -5.75 1.17 14.58
N PRO A 235 -4.53 1.73 14.74
CA PRO A 235 -3.97 2.06 16.05
C PRO A 235 -4.93 2.88 16.92
N GLY A 236 -4.98 2.56 18.22
CA GLY A 236 -5.89 3.21 19.19
C GLY A 236 -7.38 2.80 19.07
N MET A 237 -7.78 2.12 18.01
CA MET A 237 -9.17 1.71 17.75
C MET A 237 -9.30 0.23 17.37
N ALA A 238 -8.26 -0.58 17.60
CA ALA A 238 -8.19 -1.93 17.10
C ALA A 238 -9.09 -2.90 17.89
N PHE A 239 -9.86 -3.71 17.18
CA PHE A 239 -10.72 -4.74 17.74
C PHE A 239 -11.08 -5.83 16.73
N VAL A 240 -11.48 -6.99 17.23
CA VAL A 240 -12.23 -8.01 16.47
C VAL A 240 -13.62 -8.15 17.10
N GLU A 241 -14.67 -8.13 16.27
CA GLU A 241 -16.04 -8.38 16.67
C GLU A 241 -16.46 -9.81 16.31
N PHE A 242 -17.11 -10.46 17.26
CA PHE A 242 -17.58 -11.84 17.18
C PHE A 242 -19.09 -11.89 17.38
N ARG A 243 -19.78 -12.67 16.57
CA ARG A 243 -21.13 -13.17 16.84
C ARG A 243 -21.01 -14.15 17.99
N GLY A 244 -21.85 -14.00 19.01
CA GLY A 244 -21.74 -14.74 20.27
C GLY A 244 -21.24 -13.86 21.43
N LEU A 245 -21.45 -14.35 22.65
CA LEU A 245 -21.13 -13.66 23.90
C LEU A 245 -19.86 -14.28 24.51
N ILE A 246 -18.81 -13.48 24.59
CA ILE A 246 -17.55 -13.81 25.24
C ILE A 246 -17.57 -13.11 26.60
N ALA A 247 -17.64 -13.89 27.68
CA ALA A 247 -17.60 -13.34 29.02
C ALA A 247 -16.25 -12.64 29.31
N GLY A 248 -16.30 -11.59 30.15
CA GLY A 248 -15.10 -10.81 30.49
C GLY A 248 -14.03 -11.61 31.24
N GLU A 249 -14.43 -12.72 31.89
CA GLU A 249 -13.52 -13.65 32.58
C GLU A 249 -12.54 -14.34 31.63
N HIS A 250 -12.92 -14.57 30.37
CA HIS A 250 -12.02 -15.18 29.38
C HIS A 250 -10.93 -14.23 28.89
N LYS A 251 -10.95 -12.94 29.28
CA LYS A 251 -9.93 -11.97 28.85
C LYS A 251 -8.51 -12.43 29.16
N ALA A 252 -8.28 -13.00 30.35
CA ALA A 252 -6.96 -13.47 30.76
C ALA A 252 -6.51 -14.67 29.91
N ALA A 253 -7.39 -15.65 29.69
CA ALA A 253 -7.09 -16.81 28.84
C ALA A 253 -6.82 -16.40 27.38
N ILE A 254 -7.59 -15.45 26.83
CA ILE A 254 -7.37 -14.91 25.48
C ILE A 254 -6.01 -14.19 25.42
N GLN A 255 -5.66 -13.38 26.41
CA GLN A 255 -4.35 -12.73 26.47
C GLN A 255 -3.21 -13.74 26.50
N GLU A 256 -3.32 -14.77 27.34
CA GLU A 256 -2.31 -15.83 27.46
C GLU A 256 -2.12 -16.55 26.13
N ARG A 257 -3.22 -16.97 25.48
CA ARG A 257 -3.15 -17.65 24.19
C ARG A 257 -2.59 -16.76 23.08
N VAL A 258 -2.98 -15.49 23.03
CA VAL A 258 -2.38 -14.53 22.08
C VAL A 258 -0.88 -14.41 22.30
N SER A 259 -0.44 -14.30 23.55
CA SER A 259 0.98 -14.16 23.91
C SER A 259 1.78 -15.41 23.52
N GLU A 260 1.23 -16.59 23.77
CA GLU A 260 1.79 -17.89 23.36
C GLU A 260 1.99 -17.96 21.84
N LEU A 261 0.96 -17.62 21.05
CA LEU A 261 1.02 -17.67 19.59
C LEU A 261 2.05 -16.70 19.00
N VAL A 262 2.23 -15.53 19.63
CA VAL A 262 3.29 -14.56 19.27
C VAL A 262 4.67 -15.12 19.62
N GLN A 263 4.85 -15.66 20.83
CA GLN A 263 6.14 -16.18 21.31
C GLN A 263 6.64 -17.38 20.50
N ARG A 264 5.72 -18.17 19.94
CA ARG A 264 6.05 -19.31 19.07
C ARG A 264 6.72 -18.91 17.75
N SER A 265 6.72 -17.62 17.37
CA SER A 265 7.40 -17.12 16.17
C SER A 265 6.99 -17.85 14.89
N LEU A 266 5.69 -18.10 14.74
CA LEU A 266 5.12 -18.90 13.67
C LEU A 266 5.23 -18.16 12.34
N ALA A 267 5.42 -18.91 11.25
CA ALA A 267 5.40 -18.35 9.91
C ALA A 267 3.99 -17.86 9.54
N VAL A 268 3.93 -16.72 8.86
CA VAL A 268 2.69 -16.15 8.31
C VAL A 268 2.82 -16.19 6.80
N ASN A 269 2.22 -17.20 6.19
CA ASN A 269 2.33 -17.48 4.77
C ASN A 269 1.22 -16.79 4.00
N VAL A 270 1.55 -16.25 2.83
CA VAL A 270 0.57 -15.67 1.90
C VAL A 270 0.50 -16.58 0.68
N GLU A 271 -0.66 -17.18 0.47
CA GLU A 271 -0.87 -18.17 -0.59
C GLU A 271 -2.12 -17.84 -1.41
N LEU A 272 -2.17 -18.38 -2.63
CA LEU A 272 -3.37 -18.40 -3.46
C LEU A 272 -3.94 -19.81 -3.43
N TRP A 273 -5.15 -19.94 -2.89
CA TRP A 273 -5.87 -21.21 -2.78
C TRP A 273 -7.05 -21.24 -3.73
N ASP A 274 -7.37 -22.43 -4.23
CA ASP A 274 -8.64 -22.64 -4.93
C ASP A 274 -9.82 -22.62 -3.94
N GLU A 275 -11.04 -22.70 -4.48
CA GLU A 275 -12.28 -22.71 -3.67
C GLU A 275 -12.35 -23.88 -2.68
N GLU A 276 -11.91 -25.06 -3.10
CA GLU A 276 -12.00 -26.28 -2.29
C GLU A 276 -11.05 -26.19 -1.09
N GLN A 277 -9.79 -25.82 -1.34
CA GLN A 277 -8.79 -25.56 -0.33
C GLN A 277 -9.25 -24.47 0.65
N ALA A 278 -9.77 -23.35 0.15
CA ALA A 278 -10.27 -22.27 0.99
C ALA A 278 -11.43 -22.70 1.88
N LYS A 279 -12.38 -23.47 1.36
CA LYS A 279 -13.51 -24.01 2.16
C LYS A 279 -13.06 -25.02 3.21
N ALA A 280 -12.07 -25.85 2.88
CA ALA A 280 -11.62 -26.91 3.77
C ALA A 280 -10.67 -26.42 4.87
N ARG A 281 -9.83 -25.41 4.58
CA ARG A 281 -8.68 -25.04 5.43
C ARG A 281 -8.78 -23.66 6.07
N CYS A 282 -9.62 -22.74 5.55
CA CYS A 282 -9.80 -21.44 6.21
C CYS A 282 -10.61 -21.61 7.49
N ALA A 283 -10.15 -20.96 8.56
CA ALA A 283 -10.80 -20.98 9.86
C ALA A 283 -12.18 -20.27 9.84
N ALA A 284 -12.40 -19.35 8.89
CA ALA A 284 -13.75 -19.07 8.38
C ALA A 284 -13.70 -18.47 6.98
N LEU A 285 -14.79 -18.67 6.25
CA LEU A 285 -15.18 -17.85 5.12
C LEU A 285 -16.32 -16.93 5.57
N PRO A 286 -16.18 -15.59 5.45
CA PRO A 286 -17.26 -14.68 5.79
C PRO A 286 -18.56 -15.05 5.06
N GLU A 287 -19.70 -14.87 5.71
CA GLU A 287 -21.00 -15.07 5.06
C GLU A 287 -21.14 -14.12 3.86
N GLY A 288 -21.51 -14.66 2.70
CA GLY A 288 -21.57 -13.90 1.45
C GLY A 288 -20.20 -13.56 0.84
N PHE A 289 -19.11 -14.21 1.28
CA PHE A 289 -17.79 -14.06 0.66
C PHE A 289 -17.86 -14.43 -0.83
N LYS A 290 -17.74 -13.41 -1.68
CA LYS A 290 -17.66 -13.61 -3.13
C LYS A 290 -16.28 -14.15 -3.46
N LEU A 291 -16.25 -15.36 -4.01
CA LEU A 291 -15.02 -15.99 -4.43
C LEU A 291 -14.38 -15.16 -5.55
N PRO A 292 -13.15 -14.66 -5.37
CA PRO A 292 -12.44 -13.92 -6.41
C PRO A 292 -12.16 -14.85 -7.58
N ILE A 293 -12.44 -14.37 -8.78
CA ILE A 293 -12.18 -15.06 -10.04
C ILE A 293 -11.05 -14.31 -10.75
N ASP A 294 -10.02 -15.02 -11.19
CA ASP A 294 -8.91 -14.48 -11.96
C ASP A 294 -9.29 -14.18 -13.43
N GLY A 295 -8.33 -13.68 -14.20
CA GLY A 295 -8.55 -13.35 -15.61
C GLY A 295 -8.86 -14.56 -16.51
N ASP A 296 -8.54 -15.76 -16.06
CA ASP A 296 -8.77 -17.02 -16.77
C ASP A 296 -10.07 -17.72 -16.32
N GLY A 297 -10.87 -17.05 -15.47
CA GLY A 297 -12.13 -17.59 -14.97
C GLY A 297 -11.98 -18.57 -13.81
N LYS A 298 -10.80 -18.68 -13.18
CA LYS A 298 -10.54 -19.59 -12.06
C LYS A 298 -10.65 -18.88 -10.72
N VAL A 299 -11.17 -19.57 -9.72
CA VAL A 299 -11.20 -19.04 -8.35
C VAL A 299 -9.80 -19.05 -7.75
N GLN A 300 -9.34 -17.90 -7.27
CA GLN A 300 -8.04 -17.73 -6.62
C GLN A 300 -8.19 -16.88 -5.36
N VAL A 301 -8.40 -17.54 -4.22
CA VAL A 301 -8.56 -16.90 -2.92
C VAL A 301 -7.18 -16.58 -2.35
N ARG A 302 -6.89 -15.28 -2.14
CA ARG A 302 -5.71 -14.88 -1.36
C ARG A 302 -5.93 -15.20 0.11
N VAL A 303 -5.09 -16.07 0.64
CA VAL A 303 -5.16 -16.59 2.00
C VAL A 303 -3.91 -16.19 2.76
N VAL A 304 -4.11 -15.84 4.02
CA VAL A 304 -3.04 -15.66 5.02
C VAL A 304 -3.15 -16.82 5.99
N ASP A 305 -2.16 -17.68 5.98
CA ASP A 305 -2.07 -18.89 6.80
C ASP A 305 -1.03 -18.69 7.90
N VAL A 306 -1.47 -18.76 9.16
CA VAL A 306 -0.57 -18.78 10.32
C VAL A 306 -0.25 -20.24 10.62
N ASP A 307 1.00 -20.62 10.38
CA ASP A 307 1.44 -22.01 10.35
C ASP A 307 1.03 -22.80 11.60
N GLY A 308 0.32 -23.90 11.39
CA GLY A 308 -0.19 -24.78 12.44
C GLY A 308 -1.26 -24.18 13.35
N VAL A 309 -1.83 -23.02 13.02
CA VAL A 309 -2.84 -22.33 13.85
C VAL A 309 -4.14 -22.10 13.09
N GLY A 310 -4.05 -21.62 11.85
CA GLY A 310 -5.21 -21.45 10.97
C GLY A 310 -5.06 -20.30 9.99
N ALA A 311 -5.97 -20.30 9.01
CA ALA A 311 -5.89 -19.41 7.86
C ALA A 311 -7.16 -18.56 7.65
N TYR A 312 -7.01 -17.41 7.02
CA TYR A 312 -8.12 -16.54 6.61
C TYR A 312 -7.97 -16.05 5.18
N PRO A 313 -9.07 -15.92 4.42
CA PRO A 313 -9.08 -15.07 3.23
C PRO A 313 -8.79 -13.64 3.64
N CYS A 314 -7.71 -13.06 3.14
CA CYS A 314 -7.33 -11.69 3.50
C CYS A 314 -6.61 -10.99 2.36
N GLY A 315 -6.95 -9.73 2.14
CA GLY A 315 -6.34 -8.86 1.13
C GLY A 315 -5.31 -7.85 1.66
N GLY A 316 -5.08 -7.82 2.98
CA GLY A 316 -4.20 -6.86 3.65
C GLY A 316 -2.72 -7.25 3.65
N THR A 317 -1.90 -6.42 4.31
CA THR A 317 -0.46 -6.66 4.46
C THR A 317 -0.16 -7.30 5.81
N HIS A 318 0.78 -8.25 5.80
CA HIS A 318 1.13 -9.05 6.98
C HIS A 318 2.63 -9.08 7.18
N LEU A 319 3.01 -9.31 8.43
CA LEU A 319 4.39 -9.57 8.81
C LEU A 319 4.75 -11.03 8.49
N PRO A 320 6.03 -11.35 8.26
CA PRO A 320 6.43 -12.71 7.90
C PRO A 320 6.36 -13.70 9.06
N THR A 321 6.48 -13.24 10.31
CA THR A 321 6.31 -14.10 11.50
C THR A 321 5.44 -13.45 12.58
N THR A 322 4.87 -14.29 13.45
CA THR A 322 4.07 -13.80 14.59
C THR A 322 4.91 -13.05 15.63
N ARG A 323 6.22 -13.30 15.69
CA ARG A 323 7.14 -12.61 16.60
C ARG A 323 7.33 -11.14 16.21
N ASP A 324 7.30 -10.85 14.91
CA ASP A 324 7.50 -9.49 14.38
C ASP A 324 6.36 -8.53 14.78
N ILE A 325 5.23 -9.06 15.25
CA ILE A 325 4.10 -8.25 15.74
C ILE A 325 4.54 -7.39 16.93
N GLY A 326 5.44 -7.91 17.76
CA GLY A 326 5.74 -7.38 19.09
C GLY A 326 4.69 -7.78 20.12
N GLY A 327 4.47 -6.95 21.14
CA GLY A 327 3.47 -7.24 22.17
C GLY A 327 2.05 -7.05 21.66
N VAL A 328 1.14 -7.98 21.95
CA VAL A 328 -0.30 -7.84 21.68
C VAL A 328 -1.04 -7.87 23.00
N VAL A 329 -1.69 -6.76 23.35
CA VAL A 329 -2.38 -6.60 24.64
C VAL A 329 -3.88 -6.51 24.44
N VAL A 330 -4.62 -7.49 24.97
CA VAL A 330 -6.08 -7.49 25.04
C VAL A 330 -6.53 -6.45 26.06
N ARG A 331 -7.22 -5.41 25.58
CA ARG A 331 -7.63 -4.26 26.41
C ARG A 331 -8.98 -4.47 27.05
N LYS A 332 -10.00 -4.80 26.27
CA LYS A 332 -11.39 -4.83 26.75
C LYS A 332 -12.22 -5.85 25.97
N ILE A 333 -13.12 -6.52 26.69
CA ILE A 333 -14.23 -7.26 26.09
C ILE A 333 -15.50 -6.49 26.39
N SER A 334 -16.20 -6.06 25.34
CA SER A 334 -17.52 -5.43 25.46
C SER A 334 -18.56 -6.28 24.74
N ARG A 335 -19.79 -6.27 25.23
CA ARG A 335 -20.88 -7.12 24.74
C ARG A 335 -22.11 -6.26 24.46
N SER A 336 -22.78 -6.50 23.35
CA SER A 336 -24.02 -5.81 22.97
C SER A 336 -24.81 -6.67 21.99
N LYS A 337 -26.10 -6.88 22.24
CA LYS A 337 -27.05 -7.52 21.31
C LYS A 337 -26.52 -8.82 20.65
N GLY A 338 -25.97 -9.74 21.44
CA GLY A 338 -25.44 -11.01 20.95
C GLY A 338 -24.10 -10.93 20.22
N VAL A 339 -23.41 -9.79 20.29
CA VAL A 339 -22.08 -9.55 19.70
C VAL A 339 -21.10 -9.20 20.80
N SER A 340 -19.88 -9.73 20.70
CA SER A 340 -18.75 -9.41 21.55
C SER A 340 -17.67 -8.69 20.75
N LYS A 341 -17.16 -7.59 21.29
CA LYS A 341 -16.02 -6.85 20.76
C LYS A 341 -14.83 -7.04 21.69
N VAL A 342 -13.75 -7.60 21.16
CA VAL A 342 -12.47 -7.76 21.85
C VAL A 342 -11.50 -6.71 21.30
N SER A 343 -11.23 -5.67 22.09
CA SER A 343 -10.30 -4.59 21.73
C SER A 343 -8.88 -4.96 22.16
N TYR A 344 -7.90 -4.60 21.33
CA TYR A 344 -6.50 -4.90 21.58
C TYR A 344 -5.60 -3.74 21.16
N GLU A 345 -4.33 -3.82 21.53
CA GLU A 345 -3.31 -2.85 21.17
C GLU A 345 -1.97 -3.56 20.91
N ILE A 346 -1.14 -2.96 20.07
CA ILE A 346 0.23 -3.41 19.86
C ILE A 346 1.16 -2.57 20.72
N THR A 347 2.10 -3.22 21.41
CA THR A 347 3.17 -2.56 22.15
C THR A 347 4.51 -2.97 21.56
N ASP A 348 5.51 -2.11 21.68
CA ASP A 348 6.88 -2.53 21.48
C ASP A 348 7.28 -3.52 22.59
N VAL A 349 8.24 -4.40 22.27
CA VAL A 349 8.70 -5.48 23.16
C VAL A 349 9.81 -4.98 24.05
#